data_AF-A0A6B1IFQ9-F1
#
_entry.id   AF-A0A6B1IFQ9-F1
#
_cell.length_a   1.000
_cell.length_b   1.000
_cell.length_c   1.000
_cell.angle_alpha   90.00
_cell.angle_beta   90.00
_cell.angle_gamma   90.00
#
_symmetry.space_group_name_H-M   'P 1'
#
loop_
_entity.id
_entity.type
_entity.pdbx_description
1 polymer ?
#
loop_
_entity_poly.entity_id
_entity_poly.type
_entity_poly.pdbx_seq_one_letter_code
_entity_poly.pdbx_strand_id
1 'polypeptide(L)'
;MRKSADWMTIWDDRILEVIRDEGSGSPTPLSEHDYIHISASQVSKRLKKLSEHGLLEALGNGIYVTTPDGEKYLDGELAVDDINGHSENGDESAQV
;
A
#
# COMPACT_ATOMS: atom_id res chain seq x y z
N MET A 1 -17.54 4.92 6.15
CA MET A 1 -17.29 3.49 5.87
C MET A 1 -16.30 3.43 4.74
N ARG A 2 -15.19 2.69 4.89
CA ARG A 2 -14.17 2.59 3.84
C ARG A 2 -14.74 1.93 2.60
N LYS A 3 -14.32 2.43 1.45
CA LYS A 3 -14.78 1.97 0.13
C LYS A 3 -13.66 1.17 -0.53
N SER A 4 -13.48 -0.06 -0.04
CA SER A 4 -12.47 -1.00 -0.52
C SER A 4 -12.83 -1.55 -1.90
N ALA A 5 -11.83 -1.82 -2.72
CA ALA A 5 -12.01 -2.44 -4.03
C ALA A 5 -11.97 -3.98 -3.96
N ASP A 6 -12.54 -4.65 -4.97
CA ASP A 6 -12.67 -6.12 -5.03
C ASP A 6 -11.33 -6.89 -4.93
N TRP A 7 -10.23 -6.24 -5.29
CA TRP A 7 -8.90 -6.83 -5.28
C TRP A 7 -8.22 -6.81 -3.90
N MET A 8 -8.78 -6.04 -2.97
CA MET A 8 -8.28 -5.88 -1.61
C MET A 8 -8.64 -7.10 -0.76
N THR A 9 -7.85 -7.26 0.29
CA THR A 9 -7.97 -8.27 1.32
C THR A 9 -7.93 -7.57 2.67
N ILE A 10 -8.34 -8.26 3.73
CA ILE A 10 -8.25 -7.70 5.09
C ILE A 10 -6.84 -7.22 5.46
N TRP A 11 -5.80 -7.81 4.87
CA TRP A 11 -4.42 -7.46 5.15
C TRP A 11 -4.02 -6.11 4.57
N ASP A 12 -4.67 -5.64 3.51
CA ASP A 12 -4.35 -4.34 2.92
C ASP A 12 -4.73 -3.21 3.86
N ASP A 13 -5.91 -3.30 4.48
CA ASP A 13 -6.34 -2.37 5.53
C ASP A 13 -5.38 -2.41 6.72
N ARG A 14 -4.99 -3.61 7.20
CA ARG A 14 -4.06 -3.73 8.33
C ARG A 14 -2.69 -3.13 7.99
N ILE A 15 -2.15 -3.41 6.80
CA ILE A 15 -0.86 -2.88 6.35
C ILE A 15 -0.91 -1.36 6.26
N LEU A 16 -1.95 -0.79 5.63
CA LEU A 16 -2.11 0.65 5.52
C LEU A 16 -2.22 1.33 6.89
N GLU A 17 -2.99 0.75 7.81
CA GLU A 17 -3.12 1.28 9.17
C GLU A 17 -1.80 1.26 9.94
N VAL A 18 -1.04 0.15 9.87
CA VAL A 18 0.27 0.06 10.52
C VAL A 18 1.24 1.07 9.92
N ILE A 19 1.31 1.18 8.59
CA ILE A 19 2.20 2.14 7.93
C ILE A 19 1.82 3.59 8.28
N ARG A 20 0.52 3.90 8.41
CA ARG A 20 0.06 5.21 8.86
C ARG A 20 0.53 5.53 10.28
N ASP A 21 0.41 4.58 11.20
CA ASP A 21 0.77 4.77 12.62
C ASP A 21 2.28 4.83 12.83
N GLU A 22 3.04 3.95 12.16
CA GLU A 22 4.50 3.87 12.26
C GLU A 22 5.23 4.85 11.33
N GLY A 23 4.52 5.45 10.37
CA GLY A 23 5.02 6.37 9.36
C GLY A 23 5.70 5.70 8.16
N SER A 24 6.12 4.44 8.27
CA SER A 24 6.66 3.64 7.16
C SER A 24 6.51 2.16 7.42
N GLY A 25 6.64 1.32 6.38
CA GLY A 25 6.65 -0.12 6.53
C GLY A 25 7.60 -0.83 5.57
N SER A 26 8.02 -2.02 6.00
CA SER A 26 8.80 -2.95 5.18
C SER A 26 8.29 -4.37 5.37
N PRO A 27 8.51 -5.29 4.41
CA PRO A 27 7.89 -6.62 4.43
C PRO A 27 8.14 -7.41 5.71
N THR A 28 9.38 -7.42 6.22
CA THR A 28 9.75 -8.19 7.42
C THR A 28 9.13 -7.61 8.69
N PRO A 29 9.35 -6.31 9.04
CA PRO A 29 8.71 -5.72 10.22
C PRO A 29 7.19 -5.87 10.22
N LEU A 30 6.55 -5.62 9.07
CA LEU A 30 5.10 -5.77 8.95
C LEU A 30 4.63 -7.20 9.16
N SER A 31 5.37 -8.20 8.67
CA SER A 31 5.00 -9.61 8.89
C SER A 31 5.17 -10.10 10.33
N GLU A 32 5.92 -9.36 11.15
CA GLU A 32 6.13 -9.63 12.57
C GLU A 32 5.17 -8.82 13.46
N HIS A 33 4.37 -7.92 12.88
CA HIS A 33 3.43 -7.10 13.61
C HIS A 33 2.23 -7.92 14.11
N ASP A 34 1.78 -7.67 15.34
CA ASP A 34 0.67 -8.36 16.01
C ASP A 34 -0.66 -8.37 15.24
N TYR A 35 -0.86 -7.46 14.29
CA TYR A 35 -2.11 -7.33 13.51
C TYR A 35 -1.99 -7.90 12.10
N ILE A 36 -0.84 -8.49 11.73
CA ILE A 36 -0.56 -9.01 10.41
C ILE A 36 -0.15 -10.47 10.54
N HIS A 37 -0.98 -11.38 10.00
CA HIS A 37 -0.76 -12.82 10.13
C HIS A 37 -0.52 -13.49 8.78
N ILE A 38 0.33 -12.87 7.96
CA ILE A 38 0.79 -13.39 6.67
C ILE A 38 2.31 -13.27 6.57
N SER A 39 2.91 -14.15 5.76
CA SER A 39 4.37 -14.17 5.59
C SER A 39 4.92 -12.89 4.96
N ALA A 40 6.19 -12.55 5.22
CA ALA A 40 6.88 -11.42 4.58
C ALA A 40 6.78 -11.43 3.04
N SER A 41 6.79 -12.61 2.41
CA SER A 41 6.60 -12.73 0.95
C SER A 41 5.19 -12.32 0.51
N GLN A 42 4.16 -12.65 1.29
CA GLN A 42 2.80 -12.20 1.03
C GLN A 42 2.64 -10.70 1.29
N VAL A 43 3.22 -10.19 2.39
CA VAL A 43 3.24 -8.75 2.68
C VAL A 43 3.90 -7.97 1.54
N SER A 44 5.05 -8.42 1.04
CA SER A 44 5.73 -7.80 -0.10
C SER A 44 4.84 -7.71 -1.34
N LYS A 45 4.07 -8.76 -1.65
CA LYS A 45 3.10 -8.74 -2.75
C LYS A 45 1.98 -7.73 -2.52
N ARG A 46 1.48 -7.60 -1.28
CA ARG A 46 0.45 -6.62 -0.93
C ARG A 46 0.96 -5.19 -1.01
N LEU A 47 2.16 -4.91 -0.49
CA LEU A 47 2.82 -3.60 -0.56
C LEU A 47 2.97 -3.12 -2.01
N LYS A 48 3.46 -4.00 -2.89
CA LYS A 48 3.55 -3.70 -4.32
C LYS A 48 2.20 -3.33 -4.91
N LYS A 49 1.16 -4.13 -4.62
CA LYS A 49 -0.19 -3.90 -5.14
C LYS A 49 -0.82 -2.61 -4.62
N LEU A 50 -0.70 -2.34 -3.32
CA LEU A 50 -1.13 -1.08 -2.72
C LEU A 50 -0.44 0.13 -3.37
N SER A 51 0.84 0.00 -3.70
CA SER A 51 1.59 1.05 -4.38
C SER A 51 1.19 1.21 -5.85
N GLU A 52 0.95 0.11 -6.57
CA GLU A 52 0.41 0.13 -7.94
C GLU A 52 -0.96 0.82 -8.02
N HIS A 53 -1.73 0.82 -6.92
CA HIS A 53 -3.01 1.51 -6.80
C HIS A 53 -2.92 2.87 -6.09
N GLY A 54 -1.72 3.43 -5.93
CA GLY A 54 -1.52 4.79 -5.42
C GLY A 54 -1.85 4.99 -3.93
N LEU A 55 -2.08 3.93 -3.16
CA LEU A 55 -2.33 3.99 -1.71
C LEU A 55 -1.04 4.07 -0.90
N LEU A 56 0.06 3.54 -1.45
CA LEU A 56 1.40 3.60 -0.89
C LEU A 56 2.41 4.12 -1.91
N GLU A 57 3.47 4.76 -1.43
CA GLU A 57 4.63 5.15 -2.23
C GLU A 57 5.84 4.33 -1.79
N ALA A 58 6.58 3.78 -2.76
CA ALA A 58 7.81 3.04 -2.50
C ALA A 58 9.03 3.99 -2.52
N LEU A 59 9.72 4.12 -1.40
CA LEU A 59 10.91 4.99 -1.27
C LEU A 59 12.23 4.28 -1.66
N GLY A 60 12.15 3.01 -2.08
CA GLY A 60 13.30 2.16 -2.35
C GLY A 60 13.69 1.28 -1.16
N ASN A 61 14.55 0.28 -1.39
CA ASN A 61 15.00 -0.70 -0.38
C ASN A 61 13.87 -1.44 0.37
N GLY A 62 12.68 -1.54 -0.24
CA GLY A 62 11.51 -2.19 0.38
C GLY A 62 10.80 -1.33 1.42
N ILE A 63 11.07 -0.03 1.49
CA ILE A 63 10.40 0.93 2.36
C ILE A 63 9.19 1.52 1.62
N TYR A 64 8.04 1.52 2.30
CA TYR A 64 6.79 2.08 1.81
C TYR A 64 6.23 3.08 2.81
N VAL A 65 5.59 4.14 2.31
CA VAL A 65 4.90 5.16 3.11
C VAL A 65 3.49 5.40 2.56
N THR A 66 2.57 5.88 3.41
CA THR A 66 1.20 6.19 3.00
C THR A 66 1.17 7.44 2.13
N THR A 67 0.40 7.39 1.03
CA THR A 67 0.15 8.56 0.16
C THR A 67 -1.02 9.39 0.71
N PRO A 68 -1.22 10.63 0.23
CA PRO A 68 -2.42 11.41 0.58
C PRO A 68 -3.74 10.69 0.25
N ASP A 69 -3.77 9.87 -0.80
CA ASP A 69 -4.97 9.11 -1.17
C ASP A 69 -5.14 7.86 -0.31
N GLY A 70 -4.04 7.23 0.14
CA GLY A 70 -4.05 6.21 1.19
C GLY A 70 -4.65 6.72 2.50
N GLU A 71 -4.28 7.93 2.91
CA GLU A 71 -4.84 8.61 4.10
C GLU A 71 -6.36 8.83 3.96
N LYS A 72 -6.79 9.46 2.86
CA LYS A 72 -8.22 9.69 2.58
C LYS A 72 -9.01 8.38 2.51
N TYR A 73 -8.42 7.33 1.94
CA TYR A 73 -9.04 6.01 1.91
C TYR A 73 -9.25 5.47 3.34
N LEU A 74 -8.22 5.56 4.20
CA LEU A 74 -8.31 5.11 5.59
C LEU A 74 -9.35 5.90 6.39
N ASP A 75 -9.51 7.19 6.09
CA ASP A 75 -10.52 8.08 6.68
C ASP A 75 -11.93 7.87 6.08
N GLY A 76 -12.02 7.08 4.99
CA GLY A 76 -13.28 6.78 4.29
C GLY A 76 -13.78 7.91 3.40
N GLU A 77 -12.91 8.86 3.08
CA GLU A 77 -13.17 10.03 2.24
C GLU A 77 -12.99 9.74 0.74
N LEU A 78 -12.23 8.68 0.39
CA LEU A 78 -11.92 8.29 -0.98
C LEU A 78 -12.24 6.80 -1.22
N ALA A 79 -12.79 6.48 -2.39
CA ALA A 79 -12.89 5.09 -2.84
C ALA A 79 -11.62 4.68 -3.58
N VAL A 80 -11.18 3.44 -3.41
CA VAL A 80 -9.98 2.94 -4.10
C VAL A 80 -10.13 2.99 -5.62
N ASP A 81 -11.36 2.78 -6.13
CA ASP A 81 -11.65 2.87 -7.56
C ASP A 81 -11.52 4.30 -8.13
N ASP A 82 -11.53 5.32 -7.27
CA ASP A 82 -11.40 6.73 -7.69
C ASP A 82 -9.94 7.19 -7.86
N ILE A 83 -8.95 6.39 -7.42
CA ILE A 83 -7.53 6.80 -7.41
C ILE A 83 -6.92 6.83 -8.82
N ASN A 84 -7.32 5.89 -9.69
CA ASN A 84 -6.67 5.67 -10.99
C ASN A 84 -7.23 6.53 -12.16
N GLY A 85 -7.65 7.75 -11.88
CA GLY A 85 -7.89 8.75 -12.92
C GLY A 85 -6.61 9.32 -13.55
N HIS A 86 -5.43 9.15 -12.92
CA HIS A 86 -4.14 9.72 -13.34
C HIS A 86 -2.95 8.84 -12.88
N SER A 87 -2.56 7.83 -13.65
CA SER A 87 -1.21 7.27 -13.50
C SER A 87 -0.69 6.77 -14.84
N GLU A 88 -0.23 7.72 -15.65
CA GLU A 88 0.84 7.49 -16.63
C GLU A 88 2.16 7.88 -15.94
N ASN A 89 3.21 7.10 -16.22
CA ASN A 89 4.63 7.20 -15.78
C ASN A 89 5.01 6.30 -14.59
N GLY A 90 6.03 5.46 -14.66
CA GLY A 90 6.99 5.27 -15.74
C GLY A 90 7.79 3.99 -15.56
N ASP A 91 7.92 3.25 -16.66
CA ASP A 91 8.93 2.22 -16.83
C ASP A 91 9.68 2.56 -18.13
N GLU A 92 10.57 3.55 -18.06
CA GLU A 92 11.70 3.65 -18.98
C GLU A 92 12.88 2.94 -18.32
N SER A 93 12.86 1.62 -18.43
CA SER A 93 14.02 0.77 -18.25
C SER A 93 15.15 1.27 -19.17
N ALA A 94 16.21 1.81 -18.57
CA ALA A 94 17.44 2.20 -19.25
C ALA A 94 18.03 1.00 -20.00
N GLN A 95 18.08 1.09 -21.33
CA GLN A 95 18.73 0.13 -22.19
C GLN A 95 20.20 0.56 -22.37
N VAL A 96 21.13 -0.27 -21.90
CA VAL A 96 22.57 -0.23 -22.25
C VAL A 96 22.86 -1.10 -23.46
#